data_AF-A0A8S2SFC0-F1
#
_entry.id   AF-A0A8S2SFC0-F1
#
_cell.length_a   1.000
_cell.length_b   1.000
_cell.length_c   1.000
_cell.angle_alpha   90.00
_cell.angle_beta   90.00
_cell.angle_gamma   90.00
#
_symmetry.space_group_name_H-M   'P 1'
#
loop_
_entity.id
_entity.type
_entity.pdbx_description
1 polymer ?
#
loop_
_entity_poly.entity_id
_entity_poly.type
_entity_poly.pdbx_seq_one_letter_code
_entity_poly.pdbx_strand_id
1 'polypeptide(L)'
;QTQGNITNTTVTSSKIYYCGGISNFTRWNLYSSNGLYMNIDTTTCSFNSTPLYFTSMGGNDEQWFLAGYTAIYAATKVSFTIYMISSNQSNNVLMLSSSYADQWNVNWLGITY
;
A
#
# COMPACT_ATOMS: atom_id res chain seq x y z
N GLN A 1 16.79 -5.13 39.52
CA GLN A 1 15.70 -5.04 38.52
C GLN A 1 15.14 -3.64 38.61
N THR A 2 15.39 -2.79 37.61
CA THR A 2 14.81 -1.44 37.52
C THR A 2 13.50 -1.54 36.74
N GLN A 3 12.37 -1.29 37.40
CA GLN A 3 11.08 -1.12 36.73
C GLN A 3 11.17 0.16 35.88
N GLY A 4 11.00 0.02 34.56
CA GLY A 4 10.97 1.16 33.64
C GLY A 4 9.75 2.03 33.90
N ASN A 5 9.96 3.34 33.96
CA ASN A 5 8.89 4.35 34.04
C ASN A 5 7.95 4.21 32.84
N ILE A 6 6.73 3.75 33.08
CA ILE A 6 5.68 3.70 32.07
C ILE A 6 5.17 5.13 31.89
N THR A 7 5.34 5.71 30.70
CA THR A 7 4.83 7.05 30.41
C THR A 7 3.32 6.97 30.20
N ASN A 8 2.54 7.70 31.00
CA ASN A 8 1.09 7.78 30.83
C ASN A 8 0.76 8.35 29.44
N THR A 9 0.07 7.58 28.60
CA THR A 9 -0.38 8.04 27.28
C THR A 9 -1.73 8.72 27.44
N THR A 10 -1.83 9.99 27.08
CA THR A 10 -3.11 10.70 27.00
C THR A 10 -3.81 10.25 25.71
N VAL A 11 -4.76 9.32 25.81
CA VAL A 11 -5.59 8.92 24.66
C VAL A 11 -6.73 9.92 24.54
N THR A 12 -6.66 10.83 23.57
CA THR A 12 -7.84 11.58 23.13
C THR A 12 -8.71 10.66 22.28
N SER A 13 -9.87 10.27 22.80
CA SER A 13 -10.86 9.47 22.10
C SER A 13 -11.53 10.30 21.00
N SER A 14 -10.90 10.40 19.84
CA SER A 14 -11.57 10.84 18.60
C SER A 14 -12.27 9.65 17.95
N LYS A 15 -13.42 9.88 17.30
CA LYS A 15 -14.12 8.84 16.53
C LYS A 15 -13.26 8.47 15.33
N ILE A 16 -12.63 7.30 15.38
CA ILE A 16 -11.83 6.77 14.27
C ILE A 16 -12.76 6.27 13.17
N TYR A 17 -12.51 6.72 11.94
CA TYR A 17 -13.12 6.14 10.74
C TYR A 17 -12.03 5.39 9.97
N TYR A 18 -12.32 4.14 9.62
CA TYR A 18 -11.41 3.29 8.87
C TYR A 18 -12.14 2.60 7.72
N CYS A 19 -11.41 2.35 6.65
CA CYS A 19 -11.89 1.61 5.48
C CYS A 19 -10.69 0.97 4.79
N GLY A 20 -10.89 -0.18 4.17
CA GLY A 20 -9.80 -0.93 3.57
C GLY A 20 -10.27 -1.72 2.35
N GLY A 21 -9.31 -2.24 1.61
CA GLY A 21 -9.60 -2.98 0.40
C GLY A 21 -8.40 -3.73 -0.15
N ILE A 22 -8.66 -4.41 -1.25
CA ILE A 22 -7.68 -5.17 -2.02
C ILE A 22 -7.75 -4.64 -3.45
N SER A 23 -6.61 -4.21 -3.99
CA SER A 23 -6.54 -3.71 -5.36
C SER A 23 -6.70 -4.84 -6.39
N ASN A 24 -7.07 -4.48 -7.62
CA ASN A 24 -7.06 -5.42 -8.72
C ASN A 24 -5.64 -5.54 -9.30
N PHE A 25 -5.08 -6.75 -9.31
CA PHE A 25 -3.74 -7.04 -9.82
C PHE A 25 -3.54 -6.68 -11.29
N THR A 26 -4.60 -6.54 -12.10
CA THR A 26 -4.48 -6.13 -13.50
C THR A 26 -4.24 -4.63 -13.68
N ARG A 27 -4.17 -3.85 -12.59
CA ARG A 27 -4.08 -2.37 -12.62
C ARG A 27 -2.64 -1.83 -12.51
N TRP A 28 -1.63 -2.70 -12.53
CA TRP A 28 -0.23 -2.27 -12.60
C TRP A 28 0.08 -1.57 -13.92
N ASN A 29 0.91 -0.53 -13.84
CA ASN A 29 1.43 0.22 -14.98
C ASN A 29 2.95 0.24 -14.93
N LEU A 30 3.59 0.34 -16.09
CA LEU A 30 5.05 0.42 -16.20
C LEU A 30 5.59 1.71 -15.57
N TYR A 31 6.67 1.59 -14.79
CA TYR A 31 7.41 2.70 -14.22
C TYR A 31 8.92 2.48 -14.42
N SER A 32 9.67 3.54 -14.74
CA SER A 32 11.12 3.46 -14.98
C SER A 32 11.52 2.30 -15.92
N SER A 33 12.76 1.81 -15.86
CA SER A 33 13.20 0.60 -16.57
C SER A 33 12.89 -0.70 -15.82
N ASN A 34 12.63 -0.64 -14.51
CA ASN A 34 12.58 -1.80 -13.62
C ASN A 34 11.50 -1.71 -12.52
N GLY A 35 10.55 -0.79 -12.64
CA GLY A 35 9.50 -0.61 -11.66
C GLY A 35 8.10 -0.74 -12.24
N LEU A 36 7.14 -0.85 -11.34
CA LEU A 36 5.72 -0.72 -11.63
C LEU A 36 5.12 0.31 -10.68
N TYR A 37 3.98 0.87 -11.06
CA TYR A 37 3.19 1.71 -10.18
C TYR A 37 1.71 1.37 -10.29
N MET A 38 0.98 1.68 -9.23
CA MET A 38 -0.47 1.54 -9.20
C MET A 38 -1.07 2.72 -8.45
N ASN A 39 -2.10 3.33 -9.05
CA ASN A 39 -2.97 4.26 -8.35
C ASN A 39 -4.13 3.47 -7.74
N ILE A 40 -4.29 3.59 -6.42
CA ILE A 40 -5.34 2.94 -5.66
C ILE A 40 -6.47 3.95 -5.48
N ASP A 41 -7.64 3.61 -6.01
CA ASP A 41 -8.88 4.36 -5.83
C ASP A 41 -9.52 3.95 -4.49
N THR A 42 -9.82 4.95 -3.65
CA THR A 42 -10.44 4.80 -2.33
C THR A 42 -11.75 5.58 -2.22
N THR A 43 -12.30 6.07 -3.34
CA THR A 43 -13.54 6.87 -3.40
C THR A 43 -14.72 6.21 -2.67
N THR A 44 -14.84 4.88 -2.74
CA THR A 44 -15.92 4.12 -2.10
C THR A 44 -15.95 4.26 -0.58
N CYS A 45 -14.82 4.62 0.05
CA CYS A 45 -14.73 4.86 1.48
C CYS A 45 -15.19 6.25 1.89
N SER A 46 -15.43 7.19 0.96
CA SER A 46 -15.98 8.51 1.29
C SER A 46 -15.24 9.25 2.43
N PHE A 47 -13.92 9.16 2.48
CA PHE A 47 -13.13 9.81 3.53
C PHE A 47 -13.34 11.34 3.51
N ASN A 48 -13.46 11.94 4.70
CA ASN A 48 -13.67 13.38 4.87
C ASN A 48 -12.35 14.18 4.82
N SER A 49 -11.22 13.54 5.11
CA SER A 49 -9.85 14.07 5.04
C SER A 49 -8.93 13.03 4.40
N THR A 50 -7.67 13.40 4.09
CA THR A 50 -6.68 12.44 3.59
C THR A 50 -6.34 11.43 4.70
N PRO A 51 -6.60 10.13 4.50
CA PRO A 51 -6.30 9.10 5.50
C PRO A 51 -4.81 8.87 5.66
N LEU A 52 -4.44 8.37 6.84
CA LEU A 52 -3.21 7.59 6.98
C LEU A 52 -3.44 6.24 6.32
N TYR A 53 -2.76 6.01 5.20
CA TYR A 53 -2.81 4.72 4.51
C TYR A 53 -1.71 3.80 5.03
N PHE A 54 -2.03 2.51 5.04
CA PHE A 54 -1.11 1.41 5.32
C PHE A 54 -1.31 0.37 4.23
N THR A 55 -0.23 -0.17 3.70
CA THR A 55 -0.30 -1.16 2.61
C THR A 55 0.50 -2.40 2.94
N SER A 56 0.09 -3.52 2.36
CA SER A 56 0.90 -4.73 2.23
C SER A 56 0.73 -5.32 0.83
N MET A 57 1.70 -6.12 0.41
CA MET A 57 1.62 -6.84 -0.86
C MET A 57 0.94 -8.20 -0.65
N GLY A 58 -0.05 -8.49 -1.48
CA GLY A 58 -0.64 -9.81 -1.65
C GLY A 58 -0.25 -10.39 -3.01
N GLY A 59 -0.41 -11.70 -3.15
CA GLY A 59 -0.07 -12.44 -4.36
C GLY A 59 -0.13 -13.94 -4.09
N ASN A 60 -0.10 -14.71 -5.17
CA ASN A 60 -0.05 -16.17 -5.12
C ASN A 60 1.39 -16.69 -5.02
N ASP A 61 2.36 -15.93 -5.51
CA ASP A 61 3.78 -16.28 -5.47
C ASP A 61 4.67 -15.04 -5.56
N GLU A 62 5.96 -15.21 -5.26
CA GLU A 62 7.04 -14.29 -5.62
C GLU A 62 6.99 -12.89 -4.96
N GLN A 63 5.99 -12.57 -4.13
CA GLN A 63 5.88 -11.24 -3.50
C GLN A 63 7.01 -10.87 -2.53
N TRP A 64 7.79 -11.83 -2.03
CA TRP A 64 8.81 -11.61 -0.99
C TRP A 64 10.03 -10.81 -1.47
N PHE A 65 10.29 -10.75 -2.78
CA PHE A 65 11.42 -9.99 -3.34
C PHE A 65 11.02 -8.60 -3.84
N LEU A 66 9.76 -8.20 -3.65
CA LEU A 66 9.28 -6.89 -4.02
C LEU A 66 9.68 -5.87 -2.95
N ALA A 67 9.89 -4.62 -3.38
CA ALA A 67 10.19 -3.50 -2.49
C ALA A 67 9.46 -2.23 -2.95
N GLY A 68 9.30 -1.27 -2.06
CA GLY A 68 8.66 0.03 -2.34
C GLY A 68 7.15 0.05 -2.19
N TYR A 69 6.46 -1.09 -2.19
CA TYR A 69 4.99 -1.17 -2.12
C TYR A 69 4.36 -0.62 -0.83
N THR A 70 5.17 -0.34 0.19
CA THR A 70 4.76 0.33 1.45
C THR A 70 4.97 1.85 1.43
N ALA A 71 5.64 2.39 0.41
CA ALA A 71 5.83 3.82 0.24
C ALA A 71 4.62 4.43 -0.46
N ILE A 72 3.88 5.28 0.27
CA ILE A 72 2.65 5.92 -0.19
C ILE A 72 2.98 7.32 -0.72
N TYR A 73 2.61 7.57 -1.97
CA TYR A 73 2.83 8.84 -2.67
C TYR A 73 1.51 9.51 -3.02
N ALA A 74 1.52 10.85 -3.04
CA ALA A 74 0.40 11.68 -3.49
C ALA A 74 -0.96 11.28 -2.88
N ALA A 75 -0.97 10.93 -1.59
CA ALA A 75 -2.19 10.52 -0.90
C ALA A 75 -3.21 11.66 -0.84
N THR A 76 -4.46 11.32 -1.15
CA THR A 76 -5.63 12.17 -1.04
C THR A 76 -6.76 11.40 -0.35
N LYS A 77 -7.89 12.06 -0.11
CA LYS A 77 -9.10 11.42 0.42
C LYS A 77 -9.77 10.40 -0.52
N VAL A 78 -9.37 10.37 -1.80
CA VAL A 78 -9.97 9.50 -2.83
C VAL A 78 -8.98 8.56 -3.50
N SER A 79 -7.68 8.73 -3.27
CA SER A 79 -6.67 7.87 -3.87
C SER A 79 -5.30 8.02 -3.24
N PHE A 80 -4.41 7.09 -3.55
CA PHE A 80 -2.98 7.22 -3.35
C PHE A 80 -2.23 6.42 -4.42
N THR A 81 -0.93 6.68 -4.59
CA THR A 81 -0.09 5.96 -5.54
C THR A 81 0.99 5.20 -4.80
N ILE A 82 1.27 3.98 -5.26
CA ILE A 82 2.43 3.20 -4.83
C ILE A 82 3.33 2.92 -6.02
N TYR A 83 4.60 2.71 -5.72
CA TYR A 83 5.60 2.26 -6.67
C TYR A 83 6.24 0.99 -6.12
N MET A 84 6.62 0.08 -7.00
CA MET A 84 7.38 -1.08 -6.59
C MET A 84 8.47 -1.41 -7.59
N ILE A 85 9.52 -2.03 -7.08
CA ILE A 85 10.61 -2.64 -7.84
C ILE A 85 10.75 -4.09 -7.39
N SER A 86 11.38 -4.91 -8.23
CA SER A 86 11.75 -6.29 -7.91
C SER A 86 13.26 -6.45 -8.00
N SER A 87 13.84 -7.18 -7.05
CA SER A 87 15.25 -7.61 -7.13
C SER A 87 15.46 -8.82 -8.04
N ASN A 88 14.38 -9.50 -8.45
CA ASN A 88 14.43 -10.74 -9.23
C ASN A 88 14.10 -10.52 -10.72
N GLN A 89 13.49 -9.38 -11.07
CA GLN A 89 13.08 -9.08 -12.44
C GLN A 89 14.03 -8.09 -13.11
N SER A 90 14.48 -8.42 -14.33
CA SER A 90 15.49 -7.64 -15.04
C SER A 90 14.95 -6.38 -15.70
N ASN A 91 13.64 -6.29 -15.94
CA ASN A 91 12.97 -5.11 -16.50
C ASN A 91 11.48 -5.06 -16.13
N ASN A 92 10.87 -3.89 -16.33
CA ASN A 92 9.47 -3.64 -16.00
C ASN A 92 8.44 -4.44 -16.81
N VAL A 93 8.73 -4.86 -18.05
CA VAL A 93 7.80 -5.65 -18.88
C VAL A 93 7.68 -7.09 -18.37
N LEU A 94 8.81 -7.70 -18.02
CA LEU A 94 8.81 -9.02 -17.37
C LEU A 94 8.14 -8.94 -16.01
N MET A 95 8.45 -7.90 -15.23
CA MET A 95 7.81 -7.66 -13.95
C MET A 95 6.29 -7.49 -14.07
N LEU A 96 5.80 -6.78 -15.09
CA LEU A 96 4.36 -6.64 -15.34
C LEU A 96 3.71 -7.99 -15.65
N SER A 97 4.38 -8.81 -16.47
CA SER A 97 3.91 -10.15 -16.81
C SER A 97 3.83 -11.04 -15.57
N SER A 98 4.87 -11.04 -14.70
CA SER A 98 4.84 -11.75 -13.42
C SER A 98 3.74 -11.23 -12.50
N SER A 99 3.54 -9.90 -12.44
CA SER A 99 2.47 -9.32 -11.61
C SER A 99 1.08 -9.84 -11.96
N TYR A 100 0.85 -10.23 -13.22
CA TYR A 100 -0.41 -10.82 -13.67
C TYR A 100 -0.45 -12.33 -13.42
N ALA A 101 0.67 -13.04 -13.64
CA ALA A 101 0.78 -14.48 -13.39
C ALA A 101 0.58 -14.80 -11.89
N ASP A 102 1.26 -14.04 -11.04
CA ASP A 102 1.28 -14.23 -9.58
C ASP A 102 0.20 -13.41 -8.87
N GLN A 103 -0.61 -12.68 -9.64
CA GLN A 103 -1.74 -11.87 -9.16
C GLN A 103 -1.34 -10.90 -8.05
N TRP A 104 -0.22 -10.19 -8.22
CA TRP A 104 0.26 -9.23 -7.23
C TRP A 104 -0.75 -8.11 -7.04
N ASN A 105 -1.27 -8.00 -5.83
CA ASN A 105 -2.29 -7.03 -5.45
C ASN A 105 -1.87 -6.27 -4.20
N VAL A 106 -2.49 -5.12 -3.97
CA VAL A 106 -2.18 -4.24 -2.85
C VAL A 106 -3.32 -4.35 -1.86
N ASN A 107 -3.04 -4.89 -0.68
CA ASN A 107 -3.95 -4.76 0.45
C ASN A 107 -3.72 -3.40 1.07
N TRP A 108 -4.78 -2.71 1.46
CA TRP A 108 -4.66 -1.38 2.04
C TRP A 108 -5.70 -1.12 3.13
N LEU A 109 -5.32 -0.26 4.07
CA LEU A 109 -6.17 0.26 5.14
C LEU A 109 -5.95 1.78 5.21
N GLY A 110 -7.03 2.57 5.21
CA GLY A 110 -7.01 4.01 5.44
C GLY A 110 -7.70 4.35 6.77
N ILE A 111 -7.09 5.23 7.55
CA ILE A 111 -7.59 5.68 8.86
C ILE A 111 -7.65 7.21 8.92
N THR A 112 -8.78 7.77 9.38
CA THR A 112 -8.96 9.21 9.68
C THR A 112 -9.43 9.39 11.12
N TYR A 113 -9.14 10.55 11.73
CA TYR A 113 -9.47 10.92 13.12
C TYR A 113 -10.15 12.29 13.21
#